data_AF-A0A6C0HDD7-F1
#
_entry.id   AF-A0A6C0HDD7-F1
#
_cell.length_a   1.000
_cell.length_b   1.000
_cell.length_c   1.000
_cell.angle_alpha   90.00
_cell.angle_beta   90.00
_cell.angle_gamma   90.00
#
_symmetry.space_group_name_H-M   'P 1'
#
loop_
_entity.id
_entity.type
_entity.pdbx_description
1 polymer ?
#
loop_
_entity_poly.entity_id
_entity_poly.type
_entity_poly.pdbx_seq_one_letter_code
_entity_poly.pdbx_strand_id
1 'polypeptide(L)'
;MPSKKSFKRSKRSSKGKKSRGLKKTQGRLKLSKITRSPIKGKKLRAHFSDGTHTDFGAAGMSDYTKHKDSDRMKRYLSRHRKRENWKSPKTPGALSRWVLWNKPSLRDSIRDYKKRFNL
;
A
#
# COMPACT_ATOMS: atom_id res chain seq x y z
N MET A 1 -41.02 15.34 -33.01
CA MET A 1 -40.78 16.53 -32.14
C MET A 1 -40.32 16.04 -30.76
N PRO A 2 -39.03 16.20 -30.41
CA PRO A 2 -38.40 15.58 -29.24
C PRO A 2 -38.44 16.48 -27.99
N SER A 3 -38.60 15.91 -26.80
CA SER A 3 -38.21 16.56 -25.55
C SER A 3 -37.42 15.58 -24.67
N LYS A 4 -36.10 15.75 -24.71
CA LYS A 4 -35.11 14.99 -23.94
C LYS A 4 -35.10 15.52 -22.50
N LYS A 5 -35.51 14.70 -21.52
CA LYS A 5 -35.28 14.99 -20.09
C LYS A 5 -33.80 14.82 -19.77
N SER A 6 -33.09 15.94 -19.67
CA SER A 6 -31.69 16.03 -19.28
C SER A 6 -31.50 15.77 -17.78
N PHE A 7 -30.91 14.62 -17.41
CA PHE A 7 -30.40 14.39 -16.07
C PHE A 7 -29.14 15.25 -15.84
N LYS A 8 -29.26 16.30 -15.04
CA LYS A 8 -28.14 17.17 -14.65
C LYS A 8 -27.14 16.39 -13.79
N ARG A 9 -25.93 16.23 -14.32
CA ARG A 9 -24.75 15.63 -13.69
C ARG A 9 -24.30 16.51 -12.52
N SER A 10 -24.50 16.04 -11.29
CA SER A 10 -24.03 16.71 -10.06
C SER A 10 -22.50 16.78 -10.04
N LYS A 11 -21.96 18.01 -10.08
CA LYS A 11 -20.53 18.31 -9.90
C LYS A 11 -20.18 18.10 -8.42
N ARG A 12 -19.64 16.91 -8.07
CA ARG A 12 -18.98 16.72 -6.77
C ARG A 12 -17.64 17.46 -6.77
N SER A 13 -17.67 18.66 -6.20
CA SER A 13 -16.49 19.37 -5.68
C SER A 13 -15.81 18.49 -4.63
N SER A 14 -14.58 18.04 -4.90
CA SER A 14 -13.71 17.48 -3.87
C SER A 14 -12.49 18.38 -3.71
N LYS A 15 -12.62 19.24 -2.69
CA LYS A 15 -11.60 19.97 -1.92
C LYS A 15 -10.15 19.73 -2.37
N GLY A 16 -9.52 20.81 -2.83
CA GLY A 16 -8.10 20.92 -3.06
C GLY A 16 -7.29 20.40 -1.87
N LYS A 17 -6.36 19.48 -2.16
CA LYS A 17 -5.33 19.07 -1.22
C LYS A 17 -4.38 20.25 -1.03
N LYS A 18 -4.52 20.96 0.09
CA LYS A 18 -3.51 21.91 0.55
C LYS A 18 -2.18 21.18 0.68
N SER A 19 -1.23 21.54 -0.18
CA SER A 19 0.19 21.22 -0.09
C SER A 19 0.75 21.88 1.18
N ARG A 20 0.69 21.16 2.29
CA ARG A 20 1.49 21.50 3.47
C ARG A 20 2.93 21.09 3.17
N GLY A 21 3.79 22.06 2.89
CA GLY A 21 5.22 21.86 2.72
C GLY A 21 5.81 21.24 3.98
N LEU A 22 6.25 19.97 3.89
CA LEU A 22 7.08 19.36 4.92
C LEU A 22 8.52 19.83 4.71
N LYS A 23 9.04 20.53 5.72
CA LYS A 23 10.45 20.90 5.84
C LYS A 23 11.30 19.61 5.76
N LYS A 24 12.15 19.52 4.74
CA LYS A 24 13.10 18.42 4.52
C LYS A 24 14.20 18.50 5.56
N THR A 25 14.11 17.73 6.63
CA THR A 25 15.33 17.16 7.23
C THR A 25 15.57 15.85 6.47
N GLN A 26 16.71 15.75 5.79
CA GLN A 26 17.15 14.54 5.08
C GLN A 26 17.57 13.49 6.13
N GLY A 27 16.63 13.08 6.98
CA GLY A 27 16.77 11.91 7.83
C GLY A 27 16.44 10.68 7.00
N ARG A 28 17.40 9.77 6.90
CA ARG A 28 17.27 8.45 6.25
C ARG A 28 15.87 7.86 6.57
N LEU A 29 15.09 7.59 5.52
CA LEU A 29 13.71 7.11 5.65
C LEU A 29 13.70 5.84 6.51
N LYS A 30 12.82 5.76 7.50
CA LYS A 30 12.65 4.55 8.33
C LYS A 30 11.20 4.09 8.36
N LEU A 31 11.00 2.78 8.46
CA LEU A 31 9.69 2.20 8.73
C LEU A 31 9.46 2.18 10.24
N SER A 32 8.58 3.06 10.74
CA SER A 32 8.35 3.22 12.17
C SER A 32 7.49 2.09 12.73
N LYS A 33 6.28 1.87 12.17
CA LYS A 33 5.35 0.83 12.63
C LYS A 33 4.40 0.36 11.53
N ILE A 34 3.90 -0.86 11.68
CA ILE A 34 2.80 -1.40 10.87
C ILE A 34 1.62 -1.68 11.80
N THR A 35 0.47 -1.11 11.46
CA THR A 35 -0.78 -1.20 12.23
C THR A 35 -1.93 -1.68 11.35
N ARG A 36 -3.07 -2.05 11.92
CA ARG A 36 -4.27 -2.31 11.11
C ARG A 36 -4.75 -1.01 10.45
N SER A 37 -5.18 -1.10 9.20
CA SER A 37 -5.73 0.08 8.51
C SER A 37 -7.15 0.39 9.03
N PRO A 38 -7.50 1.67 9.28
CA PRO A 38 -8.87 2.06 9.60
C PRO A 38 -9.78 2.13 8.37
N ILE A 39 -9.24 2.03 7.16
CA ILE A 39 -9.99 2.17 5.91
C ILE A 39 -10.66 0.83 5.55
N LYS A 40 -11.98 0.86 5.33
CA LYS A 40 -12.73 -0.31 4.84
C LYS A 40 -12.13 -0.80 3.53
N GLY A 41 -11.68 -2.06 3.50
CA GLY A 41 -11.06 -2.68 2.33
C GLY A 41 -9.53 -2.75 2.35
N LYS A 42 -8.86 -2.08 3.30
CA LYS A 42 -7.40 -2.18 3.49
C LYS A 42 -7.07 -2.99 4.73
N LYS A 43 -5.97 -3.75 4.68
CA LYS A 43 -5.58 -4.66 5.76
C LYS A 43 -4.64 -4.01 6.76
N LEU A 44 -3.57 -3.39 6.27
CA LEU A 44 -2.49 -2.84 7.07
C LEU A 44 -2.15 -1.42 6.65
N ARG A 45 -1.58 -0.67 7.58
CA ARG A 45 -1.03 0.68 7.41
C ARG A 45 0.42 0.68 7.85
N ALA A 46 1.32 1.04 6.94
CA ALA A 46 2.72 1.32 7.25
C ALA A 46 2.86 2.80 7.59
N HIS A 47 3.47 3.09 8.73
CA HIS A 47 3.85 4.44 9.14
C HIS A 47 5.35 4.61 8.90
N PHE A 48 5.71 5.74 8.33
CA PHE A 48 7.09 6.10 8.04
C PHE A 48 7.56 7.21 8.98
N SER A 49 8.87 7.33 9.15
CA SER A 49 9.49 8.32 10.05
C SER A 49 9.28 9.77 9.61
N ASP A 50 8.94 10.00 8.35
CA ASP A 50 8.64 11.33 7.79
C ASP A 50 7.21 11.80 8.09
N GLY A 51 6.44 11.02 8.86
CA GLY A 51 5.04 11.29 9.16
C GLY A 51 4.07 10.83 8.06
N THR A 52 4.56 10.28 6.95
CA THR A 52 3.70 9.70 5.92
C THR A 52 3.23 8.30 6.31
N HIS A 53 2.09 7.88 5.75
CA HIS A 53 1.58 6.54 5.91
C HIS A 53 1.04 6.00 4.59
N THR A 54 1.10 4.69 4.44
CA THR A 54 0.60 4.00 3.27
C THR A 54 -0.25 2.81 3.70
N ASP A 55 -1.49 2.77 3.24
CA ASP A 55 -2.40 1.66 3.44
C ASP A 55 -2.24 0.61 2.34
N PHE A 56 -2.07 -0.65 2.72
CA PHE A 56 -1.77 -1.76 1.81
C PHE A 56 -2.45 -3.07 2.24
N GLY A 57 -2.47 -4.04 1.31
CA GLY A 57 -3.22 -5.29 1.45
C GLY A 57 -4.75 -5.11 1.35
N ALA A 58 -5.45 -6.14 0.91
CA ALA A 58 -6.91 -6.18 0.86
C ALA A 58 -7.46 -6.78 2.15
N ALA A 59 -8.46 -6.13 2.77
CA ALA A 59 -9.15 -6.67 3.93
C ALA A 59 -9.91 -7.96 3.55
N GLY A 60 -9.95 -8.93 4.45
CA GLY A 60 -10.62 -10.23 4.21
C GLY A 60 -9.84 -11.21 3.33
N MET A 61 -8.82 -10.76 2.60
CA MET A 61 -7.98 -11.65 1.80
C MET A 61 -6.91 -12.34 2.64
N SER A 62 -6.65 -13.59 2.29
CA SER A 62 -5.63 -14.40 2.91
C SER A 62 -4.34 -14.36 2.08
N ASP A 63 -3.28 -13.88 2.72
CA ASP A 63 -1.97 -13.67 2.11
C ASP A 63 -1.03 -14.86 2.39
N TYR A 64 0.18 -14.81 1.83
CA TYR A 64 1.21 -15.82 2.06
C TYR A 64 1.52 -16.03 3.55
N THR A 65 1.41 -14.98 4.36
CA THR A 65 1.57 -15.05 5.82
C THR A 65 0.55 -15.96 6.54
N LYS A 66 -0.58 -16.30 5.90
CA LYS A 66 -1.60 -17.20 6.45
C LYS A 66 -1.55 -18.60 5.84
N HIS A 67 -1.41 -18.68 4.51
CA HIS A 67 -1.48 -19.95 3.79
C HIS A 67 -0.15 -20.67 3.65
N LYS A 68 0.96 -19.93 3.68
CA LYS A 68 2.33 -20.44 3.47
C LYS A 68 2.56 -21.20 2.14
N ASP A 69 1.61 -21.13 1.21
CA ASP A 69 1.67 -21.74 -0.12
C ASP A 69 2.54 -20.90 -1.08
N SER A 70 3.66 -21.48 -1.49
CA SER A 70 4.65 -20.82 -2.34
C SER A 70 4.18 -20.62 -3.80
N ASP A 71 3.27 -21.45 -4.30
CA ASP A 71 2.78 -21.34 -5.68
C ASP A 71 1.72 -20.24 -5.82
N ARG A 72 0.92 -20.02 -4.77
CA ARG A 72 0.03 -18.85 -4.71
C ARG A 72 0.83 -17.55 -4.67
N MET A 73 1.97 -17.55 -3.97
CA MET A 73 2.89 -16.42 -4.01
C MET A 73 3.40 -16.19 -5.43
N LYS A 74 3.96 -17.19 -6.11
CA LYS A 74 4.44 -17.06 -7.50
C LYS A 74 3.36 -16.49 -8.44
N ARG A 75 2.12 -16.97 -8.34
CA ARG A 75 0.97 -16.47 -9.12
C ARG A 75 0.61 -15.02 -8.78
N TYR A 76 0.74 -14.61 -7.52
CA TYR A 76 0.56 -13.21 -7.14
C TYR A 76 1.65 -12.33 -7.77
N LEU A 77 2.91 -12.78 -7.69
CA LEU A 77 4.07 -12.08 -8.25
C LEU A 77 3.97 -11.90 -9.76
N SER A 78 3.63 -12.96 -10.50
CA SER A 78 3.54 -12.91 -11.97
C SER A 78 2.51 -11.88 -12.44
N ARG A 79 1.34 -11.83 -11.77
CA ARG A 79 0.26 -10.88 -12.09
C ARG A 79 0.61 -9.43 -11.76
N HIS A 80 1.33 -9.19 -10.66
CA HIS A 80 1.61 -7.83 -10.17
C HIS A 80 2.94 -7.25 -10.68
N ARG A 81 3.86 -8.10 -11.17
CA ARG A 81 5.18 -7.68 -11.70
C ARG A 81 5.10 -6.60 -12.77
N LYS A 82 4.08 -6.63 -13.62
CA LYS A 82 3.92 -5.67 -14.73
C LYS A 82 3.18 -4.38 -14.36
N ARG A 83 2.45 -4.36 -13.24
CA ARG A 83 1.51 -3.28 -12.88
C ARG A 83 1.99 -2.42 -11.71
N GLU A 84 2.88 -2.93 -10.87
CA GLU A 84 3.27 -2.25 -9.64
C GLU A 84 4.75 -1.86 -9.60
N ASN A 85 5.02 -0.71 -8.99
CA ASN A 85 6.39 -0.29 -8.71
C ASN A 85 6.88 -0.89 -7.39
N TRP A 86 7.74 -1.92 -7.48
CA TRP A 86 8.36 -2.59 -6.33
C TRP A 86 9.68 -1.97 -5.87
N LYS A 87 10.16 -0.92 -6.56
CA LYS A 87 11.43 -0.25 -6.25
C LYS A 87 11.30 0.84 -5.20
N SER A 88 10.09 1.36 -4.95
CA SER A 88 9.88 2.43 -3.98
C SER A 88 9.27 1.88 -2.67
N PRO A 89 9.89 2.11 -1.50
CA PRO A 89 9.40 1.56 -0.23
C PRO A 89 7.99 2.07 0.14
N LYS A 90 7.66 3.31 -0.21
CA LYS A 90 6.37 3.91 0.17
C LYS A 90 5.20 3.49 -0.71
N THR A 91 5.40 2.64 -1.72
CA THR A 91 4.28 2.24 -2.58
C THR A 91 3.49 1.10 -1.94
N PRO A 92 2.15 1.08 -2.11
CA PRO A 92 1.32 -0.01 -1.59
C PRO A 92 1.69 -1.36 -2.23
N GLY A 93 2.19 -1.34 -3.47
CA GLY A 93 2.66 -2.54 -4.17
C GLY A 93 3.94 -3.11 -3.57
N ALA A 94 4.95 -2.27 -3.28
CA ALA A 94 6.16 -2.72 -2.61
C ALA A 94 5.85 -3.26 -1.20
N LEU A 95 5.03 -2.56 -0.42
CA LEU A 95 4.61 -3.04 0.90
C LEU A 95 3.86 -4.37 0.80
N SER A 96 2.91 -4.51 -0.11
CA SER A 96 2.19 -5.78 -0.29
C SER A 96 3.15 -6.91 -0.70
N ARG A 97 4.02 -6.67 -1.67
CA ARG A 97 5.03 -7.64 -2.14
C ARG A 97 5.98 -8.09 -1.05
N TRP A 98 6.58 -7.14 -0.33
CA TRP A 98 7.69 -7.39 0.59
C TRP A 98 7.25 -7.69 2.03
N VAL A 99 6.06 -7.22 2.43
CA VAL A 99 5.53 -7.44 3.78
C VAL A 99 4.53 -8.59 3.82
N LEU A 100 3.65 -8.73 2.81
CA LEU A 100 2.60 -9.78 2.79
C LEU A 100 2.98 -11.01 1.96
N TRP A 101 3.75 -10.83 0.88
CA TRP A 101 4.06 -11.87 -0.12
C TRP A 101 5.55 -12.20 -0.24
N ASN A 102 6.32 -12.03 0.86
CA ASN A 102 7.77 -12.27 0.85
C ASN A 102 8.17 -13.52 1.64
N LYS A 103 7.87 -13.55 2.94
CA LYS A 103 8.19 -14.65 3.85
C LYS A 103 6.92 -15.16 4.53
N PRO A 104 6.88 -16.44 4.95
CA PRO A 104 5.71 -17.01 5.62
C PRO A 104 5.43 -16.34 6.98
N SER A 105 6.44 -15.70 7.56
CA SER A 105 6.34 -14.90 8.78
C SER A 105 6.28 -13.41 8.44
N LEU A 106 5.31 -12.71 9.03
CA LEU A 106 5.16 -11.26 8.88
C LEU A 106 6.36 -10.51 9.46
N ARG A 107 6.89 -10.97 10.60
CA ARG A 107 8.06 -10.37 11.25
C ARG A 107 9.30 -10.46 10.37
N ASP A 108 9.54 -11.63 9.78
CA ASP A 108 10.70 -11.83 8.91
C ASP A 108 10.56 -11.05 7.60
N SER A 109 9.33 -10.95 7.07
CA SER A 109 9.02 -10.10 5.92
C SER A 109 9.33 -8.62 6.21
N ILE A 110 8.95 -8.10 7.37
CA ILE A 110 9.26 -6.73 7.79
C ILE A 110 10.77 -6.52 7.95
N ARG A 111 11.48 -7.47 8.56
CA ARG A 111 12.95 -7.38 8.71
C ARG A 111 13.64 -7.32 7.35
N ASP A 112 13.22 -8.19 6.43
CA ASP A 112 13.75 -8.24 5.06
C ASP A 112 13.48 -6.94 4.30
N TYR A 113 12.25 -6.43 4.40
CA TYR A 113 11.84 -5.15 3.83
C TYR A 113 12.71 -3.98 4.34
N LYS A 114 12.95 -3.91 5.66
CA LYS A 114 13.84 -2.89 6.24
C LYS A 114 15.26 -2.97 5.69
N LYS A 115 15.85 -4.18 5.63
CA LYS A 115 17.18 -4.40 5.04
C LYS A 115 17.23 -3.99 3.57
N ARG A 116 16.22 -4.36 2.79
CA ARG A 116 16.18 -4.13 1.34
C ARG A 116 16.10 -2.66 0.94
N PHE A 117 15.40 -1.85 1.74
CA PHE A 117 15.23 -0.42 1.50
C PHE A 117 16.06 0.47 2.44
N ASN A 118 16.94 -0.15 3.23
CA ASN A 118 17.83 0.50 4.20
C ASN A 118 17.10 1.39 5.24
N LEU A 119 15.92 0.93 5.68
CA LEU A 119 14.95 1.60 6.57
C LEU A 119 15.09 1.25 8.06
#